data_AF-A0A815VH08-F1
#
_entry.id   AF-A0A815VH08-F1
#
_cell.length_a   1.000
_cell.length_b   1.000
_cell.length_c   1.000
_cell.angle_alpha   90.00
_cell.angle_beta   90.00
_cell.angle_gamma   90.00
#
_symmetry.space_group_name_H-M   'P 1'
#
loop_
_entity.id
_entity.type
_entity.pdbx_description
1 polymer ?
#
loop_
_entity_poly.entity_id
_entity_poly.type
_entity_poly.pdbx_seq_one_letter_code
_entity_poly.pdbx_strand_id
1 'polypeptide(L)'
;MYQNIPVTNNDAIWCHLKVYFATVAIVRALYANTFQGLHRFCRIIYYTRLFFHRNIYLYSCGILIQIFLGILQPLSVLVTGVYQYEDYHCQMSLTNWRGMILGAFLI
;
A
#
# COMPACT_ATOMS: atom_id res chain seq x y z
N MET A 1 5.43 -14.38 -33.48
CA MET A 1 6.32 -13.22 -33.70
C MET A 1 5.64 -12.05 -33.01
N TYR A 2 6.06 -11.72 -31.78
CA TYR A 2 5.44 -10.63 -31.04
C TYR A 2 5.85 -9.31 -31.70
N GLN A 3 4.88 -8.60 -32.29
CA GLN A 3 5.10 -7.26 -32.80
C GLN A 3 5.29 -6.32 -31.61
N ASN A 4 6.52 -5.86 -31.40
CA ASN A 4 6.84 -4.78 -30.48
C ASN A 4 6.24 -3.49 -31.04
N ILE A 5 5.01 -3.18 -30.66
CA ILE A 5 4.42 -1.87 -30.90
C ILE A 5 5.21 -0.86 -30.06
N PRO A 6 5.61 0.29 -30.63
CA PRO A 6 6.31 1.31 -29.87
C PRO A 6 5.39 1.83 -28.77
N VAL A 7 5.77 1.55 -27.51
CA VAL A 7 5.12 2.09 -26.32
C VAL A 7 5.29 3.61 -26.37
N THR A 8 4.18 4.36 -26.34
CA THR A 8 4.27 5.82 -26.27
C THR A 8 4.55 6.25 -24.82
N ASN A 9 5.19 7.40 -24.63
CA ASN A 9 5.45 7.93 -23.29
C ASN A 9 4.17 8.07 -22.44
N ASN A 10 3.01 8.32 -23.07
CA ASN A 10 1.73 8.41 -22.37
C ASN A 10 1.26 7.05 -21.84
N ASP A 11 1.46 5.98 -22.59
CA ASP A 11 1.11 4.62 -22.14
C ASP A 11 1.97 4.26 -20.93
N ALA A 12 3.26 4.57 -20.94
CA ALA A 12 4.15 4.36 -19.81
C ALA A 12 3.65 5.07 -18.53
N ILE A 13 3.34 6.37 -18.62
CA ILE A 13 2.84 7.16 -17.48
C ILE A 13 1.53 6.57 -16.93
N TRP A 14 0.60 6.19 -17.80
CA TRP A 14 -0.66 5.57 -17.40
C TRP A 14 -0.47 4.23 -16.70
N CYS A 15 0.51 3.43 -17.11
CA CYS A 15 0.87 2.19 -16.45
C CYS A 15 1.41 2.43 -15.03
N HIS A 16 2.36 3.36 -14.87
CA HIS A 16 2.89 3.73 -13.57
C HIS A 16 1.78 4.15 -12.60
N LEU A 17 0.84 5.00 -13.05
CA LEU A 17 -0.28 5.45 -12.24
C LEU A 17 -1.24 4.32 -11.86
N LYS A 18 -1.60 3.44 -12.82
CA LYS A 18 -2.49 2.30 -12.54
C LYS A 18 -1.91 1.38 -11.47
N VAL A 19 -0.63 1.03 -11.61
CA VAL A 19 0.07 0.19 -10.63
C VAL A 19 0.15 0.89 -9.28
N TYR A 20 0.48 2.18 -9.25
CA TYR A 20 0.55 2.95 -8.01
C TYR A 20 -0.80 3.00 -7.27
N PHE A 21 -1.91 3.26 -7.95
CA PHE A 21 -3.21 3.25 -7.28
C PHE A 21 -3.61 1.85 -6.79
N ALA A 22 -3.28 0.80 -7.55
CA ALA A 22 -3.52 -0.58 -7.14
C ALA A 22 -2.71 -0.94 -5.88
N THR A 23 -1.43 -0.55 -5.83
CA THR A 23 -0.56 -0.81 -4.68
C THR A 23 -0.97 0.00 -3.46
N VAL A 24 -1.34 1.27 -3.61
CA VAL A 24 -1.91 2.09 -2.53
C VAL A 24 -3.16 1.43 -1.95
N ALA A 25 -4.07 0.93 -2.78
CA ALA A 25 -5.29 0.26 -2.30
C ALA A 25 -4.96 -0.99 -1.45
N ILE A 26 -4.04 -1.83 -1.93
CA ILE A 26 -3.64 -3.06 -1.24
C ILE A 26 -2.94 -2.76 0.08
N VAL A 27 -1.96 -1.85 0.10
CA VAL A 27 -1.23 -1.47 1.31
C VAL A 27 -2.17 -0.83 2.34
N ARG A 28 -3.10 0.03 1.91
CA ARG A 28 -4.09 0.61 2.82
C ARG A 28 -5.02 -0.44 3.42
N ALA A 29 -5.44 -1.44 2.64
CA ALA A 29 -6.24 -2.54 3.13
C ALA A 29 -5.48 -3.37 4.17
N LEU A 30 -4.19 -3.65 3.94
CA LEU A 30 -3.32 -4.33 4.90
C LEU A 30 -3.22 -3.54 6.21
N TYR A 31 -2.86 -2.26 6.14
CA TYR A 31 -2.79 -1.43 7.35
C TYR A 31 -4.14 -1.31 8.08
N ALA A 32 -5.26 -1.34 7.36
CA ALA A 32 -6.59 -1.24 7.97
C ALA A 32 -6.86 -2.46 8.82
N ASN A 33 -6.57 -3.64 8.27
CA ASN A 33 -6.75 -4.90 8.96
C ASN A 33 -5.80 -5.02 10.15
N THR A 34 -4.52 -4.63 9.99
CA THR A 34 -3.54 -4.63 11.08
C THR A 34 -3.96 -3.69 12.21
N PHE A 35 -4.37 -2.45 11.89
CA PHE A 35 -4.78 -1.48 12.91
C PHE A 35 -6.06 -1.91 13.64
N GLN A 36 -7.05 -2.45 12.91
CA GLN A 36 -8.25 -3.01 13.54
C GLN A 36 -7.93 -4.21 14.43
N GLY A 37 -7.03 -5.10 13.98
CA GLY A 37 -6.54 -6.23 14.77
C GLY A 37 -5.85 -5.78 16.06
N LEU A 38 -4.93 -4.82 15.96
CA LEU A 38 -4.24 -4.23 17.10
C LEU A 38 -5.21 -3.56 18.07
N HIS A 39 -6.17 -2.78 17.57
CA HIS A 39 -7.18 -2.13 18.41
C HIS A 39 -8.02 -3.17 19.18
N ARG A 40 -8.45 -4.25 18.52
CA ARG A 40 -9.17 -5.35 19.19
C ARG A 40 -8.29 -6.06 20.23
N PHE A 41 -7.02 -6.30 19.90
CA PHE A 41 -6.06 -6.92 20.81
C PHE A 41 -5.81 -6.07 22.06
N CYS A 42 -5.58 -4.77 21.90
CA CYS A 42 -5.46 -3.83 23.01
C CYS A 42 -6.73 -3.82 23.88
N ARG A 43 -7.92 -3.96 23.27
CA ARG A 43 -9.18 -4.08 24.02
C ARG A 43 -9.24 -5.31 24.91
N ILE A 44 -8.74 -6.44 24.42
CA ILE A 44 -8.71 -7.70 25.17
C ILE A 44 -7.69 -7.64 26.30
N ILE A 45 -6.46 -7.17 26.03
CA ILE A 45 -5.40 -7.13 27.04
C ILE A 45 -5.68 -6.06 28.11
N TYR A 46 -6.06 -4.86 27.71
CA TYR A 46 -6.24 -3.72 28.61
C TYR A 46 -7.70 -3.47 28.94
N TYR A 47 -8.47 -4.53 29.20
CA TYR A 47 -9.92 -4.45 29.41
C TYR A 47 -10.34 -3.51 30.58
N THR A 48 -9.48 -3.31 31.57
CA THR A 48 -9.75 -2.47 32.76
C THR A 48 -9.55 -0.97 32.53
N ARG A 49 -8.84 -0.56 31.46
CA ARG A 49 -8.49 0.85 31.20
C ARG A 49 -9.53 1.52 30.29
N LEU A 50 -10.65 1.96 30.88
CA LEU A 50 -11.77 2.59 30.15
C LEU A 50 -11.37 3.80 29.27
N PHE A 51 -10.37 4.57 29.71
CA PHE A 51 -9.87 5.75 28.99
C PHE A 51 -9.17 5.39 27.68
N PHE A 52 -8.56 4.21 27.56
CA PHE A 52 -7.85 3.82 26.35
C PHE A 52 -8.83 3.44 25.22
N HIS A 53 -9.97 2.82 25.58
CA HIS A 53 -10.99 2.34 24.63
C HIS A 53 -11.89 3.44 24.06
N ARG A 54 -12.03 4.56 24.77
CA ARG A 54 -12.91 5.68 24.37
C ARG A 54 -12.18 6.89 23.80
N ASN A 55 -10.86 6.83 23.72
CA ASN A 55 -10.08 7.96 23.25
C ASN A 55 -10.13 8.04 21.72
N ILE A 56 -11.08 8.83 21.20
CA ILE A 56 -11.27 9.06 19.77
C ILE A 56 -10.00 9.64 19.11
N TYR A 57 -9.19 10.40 19.85
CA TYR A 57 -7.95 10.99 19.33
C TYR A 57 -6.90 9.94 18.97
N LEU A 58 -6.79 8.86 19.76
CA LEU A 58 -5.87 7.75 19.44
C LEU A 58 -6.31 7.02 18.17
N TYR A 59 -7.61 6.81 18.01
CA TYR A 59 -8.17 6.18 16.82
C TYR A 59 -7.99 7.06 15.57
N SER A 60 -8.31 8.35 15.67
CA SER A 60 -8.11 9.32 14.60
C SER A 60 -6.64 9.47 14.21
N CYS A 61 -5.73 9.52 15.18
CA CYS A 61 -4.28 9.57 14.93
C CYS A 61 -3.81 8.32 14.17
N GLY A 62 -4.27 7.14 14.56
CA GLY A 62 -3.94 5.89 13.87
C GLY A 62 -4.44 5.85 12.42
N ILE A 63 -5.66 6.33 12.17
CA ILE A 63 -6.18 6.48 10.78
C ILE A 63 -5.30 7.44 9.98
N LEU A 64 -4.91 8.58 10.55
CA LEU A 64 -4.07 9.56 9.85
C LEU A 64 -2.69 8.96 9.51
N ILE A 65 -2.06 8.26 10.45
CA ILE A 65 -0.79 7.56 10.22
C ILE A 65 -0.95 6.50 9.13
N GLN A 66 -2.02 5.71 9.18
CA GLN A 66 -2.33 4.72 8.16
C GLN A 66 -2.49 5.33 6.76
N ILE A 67 -3.19 6.47 6.66
CA ILE A 67 -3.36 7.19 5.39
C ILE A 67 -2.00 7.65 4.88
N PHE A 68 -1.20 8.26 5.76
CA PHE A 68 0.11 8.80 5.41
C PHE A 68 1.06 7.70 4.93
N LEU A 69 1.19 6.62 5.70
CA LEU A 69 2.04 5.46 5.34
C LEU A 69 1.52 4.76 4.08
N GLY A 70 0.20 4.58 3.95
CA GLY A 70 -0.41 3.93 2.79
C GLY A 70 -0.23 4.69 1.48
N ILE A 71 0.02 6.00 1.52
CA ILE A 71 0.33 6.82 0.34
C ILE A 71 1.84 6.92 0.10
N LEU A 72 2.61 7.09 1.19
CA LEU A 72 4.05 7.31 1.13
C LEU A 72 4.82 6.05 0.75
N GLN A 73 4.43 4.89 1.29
CA GLN A 73 5.17 3.66 1.08
C GLN A 73 5.14 3.19 -0.39
N PRO A 74 4.00 3.20 -1.11
CA PRO A 74 3.96 2.85 -2.53
C PRO A 74 4.60 3.93 -3.43
N LEU A 75 4.92 5.11 -2.90
CA LEU A 75 5.63 6.15 -3.66
C LEU A 75 7.03 5.68 -4.06
N SER A 76 7.69 4.89 -3.19
CA SER A 76 8.99 4.29 -3.52
C SER A 76 8.88 3.41 -4.77
N VAL A 77 7.83 2.58 -4.87
CA VAL A 77 7.52 1.76 -6.03
C VAL A 77 7.27 2.59 -7.29
N LEU A 78 6.57 3.72 -7.17
CA LEU A 78 6.32 4.62 -8.30
C LEU A 78 7.62 5.19 -8.89
N VAL A 79 8.58 5.53 -8.01
CA VAL A 79 9.83 6.20 -8.41
C VAL A 79 10.90 5.21 -8.87
N THR A 80 11.06 4.08 -8.19
CA THR A 80 12.16 3.13 -8.44
C THR A 80 11.72 1.81 -9.05
N GLY A 81 10.41 1.63 -9.26
CA GLY A 81 9.87 0.39 -9.78
C GLY A 81 10.33 0.12 -11.21
N VAL A 82 10.72 -1.13 -11.45
CA VAL A 82 10.82 -1.69 -12.81
C VAL A 82 9.42 -2.13 -13.27
N TYR A 83 8.99 -1.60 -14.41
CA TYR A 83 7.68 -1.88 -15.02
C TYR A 83 7.90 -2.62 -16.33
N GLN A 84 7.15 -3.70 -16.54
CA GLN A 84 7.21 -4.49 -17.76
C GLN A 84 5.88 -4.34 -18.50
N TYR A 85 5.98 -4.15 -19.82
CA TYR A 85 4.86 -4.19 -20.74
C TYR A 85 4.94 -5.53 -21.47
N GLU A 86 4.09 -6.48 -21.09
CA GLU A 86 3.88 -7.73 -21.84
C GLU A 86 2.46 -7.74 -22.38
N ASP A 87 2.29 -8.00 -23.68
CA ASP A 87 1.00 -8.23 -24.33
C ASP A 87 -0.09 -7.21 -23.96
N TYR A 88 0.22 -5.91 -24.04
CA TYR A 88 -0.69 -4.80 -23.73
C TYR A 88 -1.13 -4.70 -22.26
N HIS A 89 -0.61 -5.55 -21.38
CA HIS A 89 -0.83 -5.48 -19.94
C HIS A 89 0.35 -4.81 -19.25
N CYS A 90 0.03 -3.73 -18.55
CA CYS A 90 0.96 -3.11 -17.61
C CYS A 90 1.13 -4.02 -16.40
N GLN A 91 2.34 -4.50 -16.17
CA GLN A 91 2.66 -5.31 -15.01
C GLN A 91 3.87 -4.78 -14.26
N MET A 92 3.81 -4.96 -12.94
CA MET A 92 4.89 -4.62 -12.02
C MET A 92 5.72 -5.87 -11.78
N SER A 93 7.05 -5.74 -11.83
CA SER A 93 7.92 -6.88 -11.61
C SER A 93 7.70 -7.50 -10.22
N LEU A 94 7.86 -8.83 -10.14
CA LEU A 94 7.75 -9.59 -8.89
C LEU A 94 8.73 -9.10 -7.81
N THR A 95 9.89 -8.56 -8.20
CA THR A 95 10.88 -8.00 -7.28
C THR A 95 10.34 -6.78 -6.55
N ASN A 96 9.67 -5.87 -7.26
CA ASN A 96 9.08 -4.69 -6.62
C ASN A 96 7.91 -5.08 -5.72
N TRP A 97 7.12 -6.09 -6.10
CA TRP A 97 6.02 -6.61 -5.26
C TRP A 97 6.55 -7.14 -3.92
N ARG A 98 7.63 -7.93 -3.97
CA ARG A 98 8.29 -8.42 -2.76
C ARG A 98 8.81 -7.29 -1.90
N GLY A 99 9.49 -6.30 -2.48
CA GLY A 99 9.98 -5.12 -1.77
C GLY A 99 8.84 -4.34 -1.10
N MET A 100 7.72 -4.16 -1.79
CA MET A 100 6.56 -3.46 -1.25
C MET A 100 5.91 -4.22 -0.09
N ILE A 101 5.71 -5.53 -0.22
CA ILE A 101 5.12 -6.35 0.84
C ILE A 101 6.05 -6.38 2.06
N LEU A 102 7.35 -6.62 1.86
CA LEU A 102 8.33 -6.59 2.95
C LEU A 102 8.36 -5.23 3.65
N GLY A 103 8.34 -4.13 2.88
CA GLY A 103 8.25 -2.78 3.45
C GLY A 103 6.98 -2.56 4.26
N ALA A 104 5.86 -3.18 3.88
CA ALA A 104 4.58 -3.04 4.58
C ALA A 104 4.57 -3.83 5.90
N PHE A 105 5.35 -4.92 5.97
CA PHE A 105 5.52 -5.73 7.17
C PHE A 105 6.58 -5.20 8.14
N LEU A 106 7.58 -4.45 7.66
CA LEU A 106 8.70 -3.94 8.46
C LEU A 106 8.43 -2.58 9.13
N ILE A 107 7.31 -1.93 8.82
CA ILE A 107 6.80 -0.72 9.49
C ILE A 107 5.84 -1.12 10.60
#